data_AF-A0A286GWG6-F1
#
_entry.id   AF-A0A286GWG6-F1
#
_cell.length_a   1.000
_cell.length_b   1.000
_cell.length_c   1.000
_cell.angle_alpha   90.00
_cell.angle_beta   90.00
_cell.angle_gamma   90.00
#
_symmetry.space_group_name_H-M   'P 1'
#
loop_
_entity.id
_entity.type
_entity.pdbx_description
1 polymer ?
#
loop_
_entity_poly.entity_id
_entity_poly.type
_entity_poly.pdbx_seq_one_letter_code
_entity_poly.pdbx_strand_id
1 'polypeptide(L)'
;MRRGVTAFAVAAGLVLAAGQGAAAAGGEPAVPPVLQIDGKPIDPYCFQQVEDRFVPRDCLDEGMAVKETQPDYAADGQWVERIYRFTDIPADEPGGESSAGYRHVGETPQGTVIETHFWGGGTGQFSSVLVLRRDGEAVEVVDTPFGGDRCNGGVQSVAVRDGVLTASAAITPYDLLAIALDDEPPVEAYDDIAACAICCVGTVAFTGDTLDGVTLGMEGGPTQPFSEPGDTSPQGCLDALIKDRGAWDKSITLDRAALSDLGQAFLARCLPKQ
;
A
#
# COMPACT_ATOMS: atom_id res chain seq x y z
N MET A 1 36.88 34.12 10.45
CA MET A 1 37.76 33.73 9.32
C MET A 1 36.89 33.03 8.28
N ARG A 2 36.67 33.71 7.14
CA ARG A 2 35.84 33.21 6.03
C ARG A 2 36.70 32.25 5.19
N ARG A 3 36.25 31.01 5.01
CA ARG A 3 36.84 30.07 4.05
C ARG A 3 35.99 30.11 2.79
N GLY A 4 36.64 30.45 1.68
CA GLY A 4 36.05 30.58 0.35
C GLY A 4 35.66 29.23 -0.23
N VAL A 5 34.56 29.24 -0.97
CA VAL A 5 34.10 28.12 -1.78
C VAL A 5 34.74 28.25 -3.15
N THR A 6 35.50 27.22 -3.55
CA THR A 6 36.11 27.10 -4.87
C THR A 6 35.09 26.44 -5.80
N ALA A 7 34.77 27.11 -6.91
CA ALA A 7 33.93 26.58 -7.97
C ALA A 7 34.64 25.47 -8.75
N PHE A 8 33.99 24.33 -8.93
CA PHE A 8 34.38 23.31 -9.89
C PHE A 8 33.58 23.48 -11.18
N ALA A 9 34.30 23.61 -12.30
CA ALA A 9 33.75 23.53 -13.64
C ALA A 9 33.48 22.06 -13.98
N VAL A 10 32.26 21.75 -14.41
CA VAL A 10 31.92 20.43 -14.98
C VAL A 10 31.86 20.56 -16.50
N ALA A 11 32.69 19.74 -17.15
CA ALA A 11 32.81 19.63 -18.59
C ALA A 11 31.54 19.02 -19.21
N ALA A 12 31.14 19.58 -20.36
CA ALA A 12 30.09 19.04 -21.21
C ALA A 12 30.52 17.68 -21.79
N GLY A 13 29.74 16.63 -21.53
CA GLY A 13 29.96 15.28 -22.01
C GLY A 13 28.74 14.72 -22.73
N LEU A 14 28.95 14.39 -24.01
CA LEU A 14 28.33 13.32 -24.80
C LEU A 14 26.79 13.21 -24.86
N VAL A 15 26.25 13.55 -26.04
CA VAL A 15 24.92 13.13 -26.50
C VAL A 15 24.97 11.62 -26.81
N LEU A 16 24.30 10.80 -25.99
CA LEU A 16 24.03 9.39 -26.30
C LEU A 16 22.82 9.31 -27.24
N ALA A 17 23.04 8.77 -28.43
CA ALA A 17 21.99 8.45 -29.38
C ALA A 17 21.12 7.31 -28.79
N ALA A 18 19.83 7.58 -28.60
CA ALA A 18 18.85 6.58 -28.21
C ALA A 18 18.64 5.60 -29.37
N GLY A 19 19.21 4.39 -29.24
CA GLY A 19 18.88 3.27 -30.09
C GLY A 19 17.45 2.80 -29.79
N GLN A 20 16.59 2.84 -30.80
CA GLN A 20 15.28 2.20 -30.77
C GLN A 20 15.47 0.68 -30.67
N GLY A 21 15.27 0.14 -29.46
CA GLY A 21 15.28 -1.30 -29.21
C GLY A 21 14.07 -1.96 -29.88
N ALA A 22 14.34 -2.97 -30.71
CA ALA A 22 13.33 -3.83 -31.30
C ALA A 22 12.49 -4.51 -30.20
N ALA A 23 11.17 -4.41 -30.28
CA ALA A 23 10.24 -5.14 -29.44
C ALA A 23 10.44 -6.66 -29.66
N ALA A 24 10.91 -7.36 -28.63
CA ALA A 24 11.08 -8.81 -28.67
C ALA A 24 9.72 -9.50 -28.76
N ALA A 25 9.67 -10.56 -29.58
CA ALA A 25 8.48 -11.34 -29.83
C ALA A 25 7.97 -12.07 -28.59
N GLY A 26 6.77 -11.71 -28.12
CA GLY A 26 5.66 -12.58 -27.70
C GLY A 26 5.91 -13.81 -26.81
N GLY A 27 6.95 -13.82 -25.96
CA GLY A 27 7.04 -14.79 -24.87
C GLY A 27 6.15 -14.36 -23.71
N GLU A 28 5.35 -15.29 -23.18
CA GLU A 28 4.65 -15.09 -21.90
C GLU A 28 5.68 -14.67 -20.84
N PRO A 29 5.47 -13.57 -20.10
CA PRO A 29 6.43 -13.11 -19.10
C PRO A 29 6.67 -14.22 -18.07
N ALA A 30 7.91 -14.69 -17.98
CA ALA A 30 8.25 -15.78 -17.07
C ALA A 30 8.17 -15.31 -15.62
N VAL A 31 7.37 -16.00 -14.80
CA VAL A 31 7.30 -15.79 -13.35
C VAL A 31 8.71 -15.93 -12.74
N PRO A 32 9.21 -14.97 -11.94
CA PRO A 32 10.54 -15.06 -11.34
C PRO A 32 10.74 -16.35 -10.52
N PRO A 33 11.95 -16.95 -10.50
CA PRO A 33 12.19 -18.19 -9.76
C PRO A 33 11.88 -18.11 -8.27
N VAL A 34 11.94 -16.93 -7.63
CA VAL A 34 11.55 -16.76 -6.22
C VAL A 34 10.04 -16.94 -5.99
N LEU A 35 9.22 -16.76 -7.02
CA LEU A 35 7.76 -16.90 -6.97
C LEU A 35 7.31 -18.29 -7.45
N GLN A 36 8.18 -19.30 -7.39
CA GLN A 36 7.88 -20.65 -7.86
C GLN A 36 8.22 -21.76 -6.86
N ILE A 37 7.30 -22.65 -6.51
CA ILE A 37 7.63 -23.86 -5.73
C ILE A 37 7.56 -25.05 -6.68
N ASP A 38 8.62 -25.87 -6.73
CA ASP A 38 8.74 -27.03 -7.63
C ASP A 38 8.51 -26.68 -9.12
N GLY A 39 8.98 -25.51 -9.54
CA GLY A 39 8.86 -25.01 -10.92
C GLY A 39 7.47 -24.52 -11.30
N LYS A 40 6.54 -24.38 -10.35
CA LYS A 40 5.20 -23.85 -10.56
C LYS A 40 5.04 -22.53 -9.80
N PRO A 41 4.29 -21.55 -10.34
CA PRO A 41 3.96 -20.34 -9.60
C PRO A 41 3.36 -20.66 -8.23
N ILE A 42 3.77 -19.91 -7.20
CA ILE A 42 3.17 -19.99 -5.86
C ILE A 42 1.68 -19.69 -5.98
N ASP A 43 0.86 -20.42 -5.23
CA ASP A 43 -0.57 -20.14 -5.14
C ASP A 43 -0.77 -18.80 -4.41
N PRO A 44 -1.52 -17.83 -4.97
CA PRO A 44 -1.67 -16.51 -4.35
C PRO A 44 -2.15 -16.53 -2.90
N TYR A 45 -2.95 -17.53 -2.53
CA TYR A 45 -3.46 -17.69 -1.16
C TYR A 45 -2.33 -17.98 -0.16
N CYS A 46 -1.20 -18.52 -0.59
CA CYS A 46 -0.08 -18.83 0.29
C CYS A 46 0.54 -17.58 0.92
N PHE A 47 0.42 -16.41 0.27
CA PHE A 47 0.89 -15.15 0.84
C PHE A 47 0.00 -14.64 1.98
N GLN A 48 -1.22 -15.17 2.15
CA GLN A 48 -2.09 -14.88 3.29
C GLN A 48 -1.81 -15.77 4.50
N GLN A 49 -1.07 -16.86 4.30
CA GLN A 49 -0.80 -17.90 5.30
C GLN A 49 0.67 -17.90 5.73
N VAL A 50 1.33 -16.74 5.71
CA VAL A 50 2.74 -16.62 6.08
C VAL A 50 2.89 -16.86 7.58
N GLU A 51 3.60 -17.93 7.94
CA GLU A 51 3.91 -18.31 9.32
C GLU A 51 5.41 -18.15 9.56
N ASP A 52 5.79 -17.53 10.69
CA ASP A 52 7.19 -17.30 11.04
C ASP A 52 8.04 -16.71 9.90
N ARG A 53 7.43 -15.86 9.06
CA ARG A 53 8.00 -15.21 7.85
C ARG A 53 8.18 -16.12 6.64
N PHE A 54 7.79 -17.39 6.67
CA PHE A 54 7.92 -18.27 5.52
C PHE A 54 6.60 -18.46 4.80
N VAL A 55 6.65 -18.46 3.47
CA VAL A 55 5.51 -18.84 2.63
C VAL A 55 5.37 -20.37 2.67
N PRO A 56 4.23 -20.91 3.13
CA PRO A 56 4.01 -22.34 3.18
C PRO A 56 3.99 -22.96 1.77
N ARG A 57 4.44 -24.21 1.66
CA ARG A 57 4.38 -24.96 0.38
C ARG A 57 2.94 -25.35 0.02
N ASP A 58 2.16 -25.70 1.02
CA ASP A 58 0.75 -26.09 0.92
C ASP A 58 -0.06 -25.12 1.78
N CYS A 59 -0.88 -24.28 1.14
CA CYS A 59 -1.62 -23.21 1.82
C CYS A 59 -3.14 -23.30 1.63
N LEU A 60 -3.62 -24.25 0.84
CA LEU A 60 -5.05 -24.47 0.70
C LEU A 60 -5.54 -25.25 1.92
N ASP A 61 -6.29 -24.57 2.79
CA ASP A 61 -6.95 -25.22 3.92
C ASP A 61 -7.92 -26.30 3.45
N GLU A 62 -8.13 -27.34 4.26
CA GLU A 62 -9.09 -28.43 3.98
C GLU A 62 -10.53 -27.93 3.74
N GLY A 63 -10.85 -26.70 4.18
CA GLY A 63 -12.14 -26.05 4.01
C GLY A 63 -12.31 -25.25 2.71
N MET A 64 -11.29 -25.11 1.86
CA MET A 64 -11.38 -24.33 0.62
C MET A 64 -11.14 -25.19 -0.62
N ALA A 65 -11.88 -24.87 -1.67
CA ALA A 65 -11.67 -25.42 -2.99
C ALA A 65 -11.36 -24.29 -3.98
N VAL A 66 -10.39 -24.50 -4.86
CA VAL A 66 -10.18 -23.62 -6.00
C VAL A 66 -11.38 -23.77 -6.93
N LYS A 67 -12.20 -22.73 -7.03
CA LYS A 67 -13.41 -22.75 -7.86
C LYS A 67 -13.05 -22.51 -9.32
N GLU A 68 -12.21 -21.50 -9.53
CA GLU A 68 -11.79 -21.06 -10.84
C GLU A 68 -10.39 -20.50 -10.72
N THR A 69 -9.47 -21.02 -11.53
CA THR A 69 -8.29 -20.24 -11.86
C THR A 69 -8.75 -19.37 -13.00
N GLN A 70 -8.98 -18.08 -12.74
CA GLN A 70 -8.95 -17.15 -13.85
C GLN A 70 -7.47 -16.92 -14.12
N PRO A 71 -6.90 -17.42 -15.23
CA PRO A 71 -5.70 -16.81 -15.77
C PRO A 71 -6.09 -15.44 -16.35
N ASP A 72 -6.74 -14.59 -15.55
CA ASP A 72 -6.75 -13.18 -15.79
C ASP A 72 -5.37 -12.72 -15.32
N TYR A 73 -4.40 -12.98 -16.19
CA TYR A 73 -3.56 -11.90 -16.65
C TYR A 73 -4.53 -10.73 -16.90
N ALA A 74 -4.76 -9.89 -15.89
CA ALA A 74 -5.50 -8.64 -16.04
C ALA A 74 -4.95 -7.94 -17.31
N ALA A 75 -5.71 -7.08 -17.96
CA ALA A 75 -5.44 -6.58 -19.32
C ALA A 75 -4.02 -6.00 -19.63
N ASP A 76 -3.13 -5.92 -18.64
CA ASP A 76 -1.70 -5.58 -18.70
C ASP A 76 -0.69 -6.76 -18.54
N GLY A 77 -1.14 -7.97 -18.20
CA GLY A 77 -0.32 -9.18 -18.13
C GLY A 77 0.51 -9.37 -16.85
N GLN A 78 0.19 -8.72 -15.73
CA GLN A 78 1.08 -8.71 -14.56
C GLN A 78 0.65 -9.57 -13.35
N TRP A 79 -0.63 -9.93 -13.21
CA TRP A 79 -1.15 -10.60 -12.02
C TRP A 79 -1.27 -12.12 -12.17
N VAL A 80 -0.96 -12.84 -11.10
CA VAL A 80 -1.31 -14.24 -10.87
C VAL A 80 -2.45 -14.23 -9.84
N GLU A 81 -3.67 -14.53 -10.28
CA GLU A 81 -4.88 -14.47 -9.46
C GLU A 81 -5.65 -15.79 -9.48
N ARG A 82 -6.39 -16.06 -8.40
CA ARG A 82 -7.32 -17.19 -8.30
C ARG A 82 -8.57 -16.80 -7.53
N ILE A 83 -9.68 -17.46 -7.88
CA ILE A 83 -10.93 -17.41 -7.15
C ILE A 83 -11.11 -18.73 -6.40
N TYR A 84 -11.31 -18.62 -5.10
CA TYR A 84 -11.54 -19.72 -4.19
C TYR A 84 -13.00 -19.75 -3.77
N ARG A 85 -13.45 -20.92 -3.34
CA ARG A 85 -14.76 -21.13 -2.74
C ARG A 85 -14.63 -21.87 -1.43
N PHE A 86 -15.27 -21.35 -0.40
CA PHE A 86 -15.43 -22.03 0.87
C PHE A 86 -16.35 -23.24 0.69
N THR A 87 -15.87 -24.43 1.08
CA THR A 87 -16.58 -25.70 0.84
C THR A 87 -17.71 -25.97 1.83
N ASP A 88 -17.70 -25.28 2.96
CA ASP A 88 -18.75 -25.27 3.98
C ASP A 88 -19.92 -24.35 3.63
N ILE A 89 -19.77 -23.48 2.63
CA ILE A 89 -20.84 -22.62 2.11
C ILE A 89 -21.49 -23.28 0.87
N PRO A 90 -22.81 -23.56 0.88
CA PRO A 90 -23.50 -24.16 -0.25
C PRO A 90 -23.25 -23.45 -1.58
N ALA A 91 -23.23 -24.21 -2.68
CA ALA A 91 -22.85 -23.74 -4.01
C ALA A 91 -23.76 -22.60 -4.56
N ASP A 92 -24.99 -22.54 -4.07
CA ASP A 92 -26.03 -21.58 -4.43
C ASP A 92 -26.14 -20.39 -3.45
N GLU A 93 -25.42 -20.42 -2.33
CA GLU A 93 -25.40 -19.31 -1.36
C GLU A 93 -24.40 -18.22 -1.78
N PRO A 94 -24.79 -16.93 -1.70
CA PRO A 94 -23.88 -15.82 -1.95
C PRO A 94 -22.84 -15.67 -0.84
N GLY A 95 -21.68 -15.11 -1.15
CA GLY A 95 -20.61 -14.85 -0.18
C GLY A 95 -19.67 -16.03 0.09
N GLY A 96 -19.83 -17.13 -0.64
CA GLY A 96 -18.92 -18.28 -0.56
C GLY A 96 -17.63 -18.14 -1.37
N GLU A 97 -17.41 -17.01 -2.04
CA GLU A 97 -16.27 -16.81 -2.93
C GLU A 97 -15.24 -15.87 -2.31
N SER A 98 -13.96 -16.12 -2.56
CA SER A 98 -12.86 -15.23 -2.22
C SER A 98 -11.91 -15.14 -3.41
N SER A 99 -11.07 -14.11 -3.46
CA SER A 99 -9.99 -14.01 -4.45
C SER A 99 -8.68 -13.64 -3.77
N ALA A 100 -7.59 -14.14 -4.33
CA ALA A 100 -6.24 -13.76 -3.95
C ALA A 100 -5.40 -13.61 -5.21
N GLY A 101 -4.56 -12.58 -5.24
CA GLY A 101 -3.67 -12.32 -6.36
C GLY A 101 -2.34 -11.75 -5.91
N TYR A 102 -1.32 -11.93 -6.74
CA TYR A 102 -0.06 -11.20 -6.61
C TYR A 102 0.51 -10.81 -7.96
N ARG A 103 1.35 -9.78 -7.98
CA ARG A 103 2.19 -9.45 -9.13
C ARG A 103 3.62 -9.18 -8.73
N HIS A 104 4.55 -9.50 -9.62
CA HIS A 104 5.94 -9.08 -9.49
C HIS A 104 6.08 -7.58 -9.80
N VAL A 105 6.70 -6.84 -8.89
CA VAL A 105 6.90 -5.40 -9.03
C VAL A 105 8.33 -5.08 -9.48
N GLY A 106 9.32 -5.80 -8.96
CA GLY A 106 10.72 -5.63 -9.32
C GLY A 106 11.68 -6.15 -8.24
N GLU A 107 12.94 -5.71 -8.31
CA GLU A 107 14.01 -6.18 -7.43
C GLU A 107 14.64 -5.03 -6.66
N THR A 108 14.83 -5.20 -5.36
CA THR A 108 15.61 -4.29 -4.50
C THR A 108 16.85 -5.03 -3.96
N PRO A 109 17.83 -4.33 -3.34
CA PRO A 109 18.91 -5.00 -2.62
C PRO A 109 18.42 -5.94 -1.50
N GLN A 110 17.21 -5.70 -0.98
CA GLN A 110 16.60 -6.54 0.05
C GLN A 110 15.94 -7.79 -0.53
N GLY A 111 15.47 -7.78 -1.78
CA GLY A 111 14.85 -8.95 -2.38
C GLY A 111 13.85 -8.60 -3.47
N THR A 112 13.12 -9.63 -3.89
CA THR A 112 12.07 -9.49 -4.88
C THR A 112 10.83 -8.88 -4.25
N VAL A 113 10.34 -7.80 -4.85
CA VAL A 113 9.14 -7.10 -4.38
C VAL A 113 7.93 -7.63 -5.14
N ILE A 114 6.89 -7.99 -4.39
CA ILE A 114 5.58 -8.29 -4.94
C ILE A 114 4.51 -7.41 -4.30
N GLU A 115 3.45 -7.18 -5.07
CA GLU A 115 2.19 -6.67 -4.56
C GLU A 115 1.23 -7.84 -4.44
N THR A 116 0.46 -7.88 -3.36
CA THR A 116 -0.59 -8.89 -3.16
C THR A 116 -1.93 -8.20 -2.93
N HIS A 117 -3.01 -8.82 -3.37
CA HIS A 117 -4.37 -8.47 -2.97
C HIS A 117 -5.15 -9.70 -2.51
N PHE A 118 -6.10 -9.49 -1.61
CA PHE A 118 -6.99 -10.52 -1.11
C PHE A 118 -8.38 -9.95 -0.81
N TRP A 119 -9.40 -10.67 -1.26
CA TRP A 119 -10.80 -10.41 -0.92
C TRP A 119 -11.41 -11.68 -0.36
N GLY A 120 -11.79 -11.65 0.92
CA GLY A 120 -12.27 -12.84 1.64
C GLY A 120 -13.75 -13.19 1.47
N GLY A 121 -14.47 -12.61 0.51
CA GLY A 121 -15.91 -12.88 0.32
C GLY A 121 -16.88 -11.99 1.09
N GLY A 122 -16.35 -11.17 2.00
CA GLY A 122 -17.09 -10.19 2.79
C GLY A 122 -16.77 -8.75 2.38
N THR A 123 -16.68 -7.87 3.38
CA THR A 123 -16.36 -6.45 3.18
C THR A 123 -14.87 -6.15 3.14
N GLY A 124 -14.01 -7.07 3.61
CA GLY A 124 -12.56 -6.85 3.67
C GLY A 124 -11.90 -6.98 2.30
N GLN A 125 -11.09 -5.98 1.93
CA GLN A 125 -10.28 -5.96 0.71
C GLN A 125 -8.87 -5.52 1.08
N PHE A 126 -7.98 -6.51 1.14
CA PHE A 126 -6.64 -6.32 1.63
C PHE A 126 -5.67 -6.19 0.47
N SER A 127 -4.67 -5.34 0.63
CA SER A 127 -3.50 -5.33 -0.23
C SER A 127 -2.24 -5.16 0.60
N SER A 128 -1.12 -5.65 0.10
CA SER A 128 0.18 -5.58 0.78
C SER A 128 1.32 -5.55 -0.22
N VAL A 129 2.45 -4.98 0.19
CA VAL A 129 3.74 -5.08 -0.50
C VAL A 129 4.62 -6.00 0.32
N LEU A 130 5.14 -7.06 -0.29
CA LEU A 130 6.03 -8.02 0.36
C LEU A 130 7.40 -7.98 -0.30
N VAL A 131 8.45 -8.07 0.52
CA VAL A 131 9.83 -8.26 0.06
C VAL A 131 10.24 -9.70 0.35
N LEU A 132 10.63 -10.43 -0.70
CA LEU A 132 10.86 -11.85 -0.65
C LEU A 132 12.33 -12.21 -0.91
N ARG A 133 12.79 -13.26 -0.24
CA ARG A 133 14.06 -13.94 -0.53
C ARG A 133 13.88 -15.44 -0.65
N ARG A 134 14.87 -16.07 -1.28
CA ARG A 134 15.05 -17.51 -1.25
C ARG A 134 15.93 -17.91 -0.07
N ASP A 135 15.44 -18.87 0.70
CA ASP A 135 16.24 -19.62 1.67
C ASP A 135 16.16 -21.12 1.34
N GLY A 136 17.13 -21.61 0.57
CA GLY A 136 17.08 -22.95 -0.01
C GLY A 136 15.85 -23.14 -0.91
N GLU A 137 14.98 -24.10 -0.55
CA GLU A 137 13.71 -24.34 -1.24
C GLU A 137 12.56 -23.45 -0.73
N ALA A 138 12.72 -22.80 0.42
CA ALA A 138 11.70 -21.96 1.03
C ALA A 138 11.72 -20.53 0.44
N VAL A 139 10.60 -19.83 0.62
CA VAL A 139 10.47 -18.41 0.34
C VAL A 139 10.23 -17.69 1.66
N GLU A 140 11.11 -16.75 1.98
CA GLU A 140 11.05 -15.92 3.18
C GLU A 140 10.49 -14.54 2.82
N VAL A 141 9.51 -14.06 3.58
CA VAL A 141 9.07 -12.67 3.64
C VAL A 141 10.01 -11.92 4.58
N VAL A 142 10.97 -11.20 4.01
CA VAL A 142 11.98 -10.47 4.80
C VAL A 142 11.48 -9.12 5.27
N ASP A 143 10.47 -8.55 4.59
CA ASP A 143 9.83 -7.29 4.95
C ASP A 143 8.41 -7.17 4.39
N THR A 144 7.58 -6.38 5.07
CA THR A 144 6.20 -6.01 4.66
C THR A 144 6.04 -4.49 4.85
N PRO A 145 6.62 -3.67 3.95
CA PRO A 145 6.67 -2.23 4.15
C PRO A 145 5.29 -1.55 4.13
N PHE A 146 4.31 -2.15 3.43
CA PHE A 146 2.95 -1.62 3.33
C PHE A 146 1.94 -2.77 3.35
N GLY A 147 0.79 -2.54 3.99
CA GLY A 147 -0.36 -3.41 3.86
C GLY A 147 -1.53 -2.97 4.73
N GLY A 148 -2.74 -3.38 4.34
CA GLY A 148 -3.94 -3.01 5.07
C GLY A 148 -5.24 -3.29 4.32
N ASP A 149 -6.38 -2.84 4.88
CA ASP A 149 -7.72 -2.96 4.31
C ASP A 149 -8.17 -1.60 3.74
N ARG A 150 -8.22 -1.48 2.40
CA ARG A 150 -8.69 -0.29 1.68
C ARG A 150 -8.10 1.01 2.27
N CYS A 151 -8.90 1.82 2.97
CA CYS A 151 -8.48 3.11 3.51
C CYS A 151 -7.51 3.00 4.69
N ASN A 152 -7.48 1.86 5.36
CA ASN A 152 -6.62 1.61 6.50
C ASN A 152 -5.37 0.86 6.02
N GLY A 153 -4.47 1.57 5.34
CA GLY A 153 -3.17 1.05 4.89
C GLY A 153 -3.17 0.31 3.54
N GLY A 154 -4.30 0.24 2.84
CA GLY A 154 -4.37 -0.44 1.55
C GLY A 154 -3.48 0.23 0.49
N VAL A 155 -2.68 -0.59 -0.19
CA VAL A 155 -1.76 -0.19 -1.26
C VAL A 155 -2.55 0.44 -2.42
N GLN A 156 -2.12 1.61 -2.87
CA GLN A 156 -2.68 2.36 -4.00
C GLN A 156 -1.77 2.32 -5.23
N SER A 157 -0.47 2.36 -5.01
CA SER A 157 0.52 2.22 -6.08
C SER A 157 1.82 1.65 -5.53
N VAL A 158 2.53 0.92 -6.37
CA VAL A 158 3.84 0.36 -6.05
C VAL A 158 4.66 0.24 -7.32
N ALA A 159 5.94 0.57 -7.22
CA ALA A 159 6.91 0.40 -8.29
C ALA A 159 8.30 0.23 -7.70
N VAL A 160 9.19 -0.45 -8.44
CA VAL A 160 10.61 -0.47 -8.13
C VAL A 160 11.36 0.18 -9.28
N ARG A 161 12.15 1.21 -9.00
CA ARG A 161 12.97 1.94 -9.99
C ARG A 161 14.39 2.03 -9.48
N ASP A 162 15.35 1.60 -10.31
CA ASP A 162 16.77 1.61 -9.97
C ASP A 162 17.09 0.92 -8.62
N GLY A 163 16.33 -0.13 -8.28
CA GLY A 163 16.46 -0.89 -7.04
C GLY A 163 15.82 -0.23 -5.81
N VAL A 164 15.11 0.88 -5.97
CA VAL A 164 14.41 1.61 -4.90
C VAL A 164 12.91 1.38 -5.01
N LEU A 165 12.30 0.96 -3.91
CA LEU A 165 10.84 0.82 -3.78
C LEU A 165 10.20 2.21 -3.67
N THR A 166 9.22 2.49 -4.51
CA THR A 166 8.31 3.62 -4.36
C THR A 166 6.91 3.07 -4.19
N ALA A 167 6.20 3.51 -3.16
CA ALA A 167 4.86 3.02 -2.89
C ALA A 167 3.98 4.11 -2.31
N SER A 168 2.67 3.91 -2.42
CA SER A 168 1.68 4.75 -1.78
C SER A 168 0.55 3.92 -1.20
N ALA A 169 0.05 4.32 -0.04
CA ALA A 169 -1.04 3.65 0.65
C ALA A 169 -2.16 4.65 1.00
N ALA A 170 -3.41 4.18 0.97
CA ALA A 170 -4.52 4.96 1.48
C ALA A 170 -4.42 5.04 3.02
N ILE A 171 -4.85 6.18 3.55
CA ILE A 171 -4.79 6.46 4.98
C ILE A 171 -6.15 6.94 5.51
N THR A 172 -6.39 6.61 6.76
CA THR A 172 -7.51 7.12 7.55
C THR A 172 -7.15 8.44 8.25
N PRO A 173 -8.13 9.18 8.81
CA PRO A 173 -7.85 10.30 9.70
C PRO A 173 -6.92 9.97 10.87
N TYR A 174 -7.02 8.75 11.42
CA TYR A 174 -6.13 8.31 12.50
C TYR A 174 -4.69 8.18 12.01
N ASP A 175 -4.48 7.51 10.89
CA ASP A 175 -3.15 7.35 10.28
C ASP A 175 -2.53 8.70 9.93
N LEU A 176 -3.32 9.64 9.39
CA LEU A 176 -2.88 11.01 9.12
C LEU A 176 -2.33 11.69 10.37
N LEU A 177 -2.99 11.53 11.52
CA LEU A 177 -2.51 12.08 12.79
C LEU A 177 -1.24 11.40 13.25
N ALA A 178 -1.16 10.07 13.18
CA ALA A 178 0.04 9.33 13.57
C ALA A 178 1.26 9.79 12.75
N ILE A 179 1.09 9.92 11.43
CA ILE A 179 2.13 10.43 10.52
C ILE A 179 2.49 11.89 10.83
N ALA A 180 1.49 12.73 11.08
CA ALA A 180 1.69 14.15 11.39
C ALA A 180 2.42 14.39 12.72
N LEU A 181 2.22 13.50 13.69
CA LEU A 181 2.86 13.56 15.01
C LEU A 181 4.20 12.82 15.06
N ASP A 182 4.45 11.92 14.10
CA ASP A 182 5.58 10.98 14.14
C ASP A 182 5.58 10.15 15.43
N ASP A 183 4.38 9.85 15.95
CA ASP A 183 4.11 9.13 17.20
C ASP A 183 2.65 8.63 17.24
N GLU A 184 2.31 7.81 18.22
CA GLU A 184 0.93 7.38 18.49
C GLU A 184 0.05 8.60 18.88
N PRO A 185 -1.08 8.83 18.19
CA PRO A 185 -2.01 9.90 18.57
C PRO A 185 -2.54 9.72 20.01
N PRO A 186 -2.66 10.80 20.81
CA PRO A 186 -3.19 10.72 22.17
C PRO A 186 -4.73 10.70 22.20
N VAL A 187 -5.35 9.89 21.34
CA VAL A 187 -6.79 9.73 21.12
C VAL A 187 -7.06 8.29 20.69
N GLU A 188 -8.27 7.78 20.91
CA GLU A 188 -8.59 6.40 20.56
C GLU A 188 -9.01 6.27 19.08
N ALA A 189 -8.38 5.35 18.36
CA ALA A 189 -8.83 4.98 17.02
C ALA A 189 -10.26 4.42 17.08
N TYR A 190 -11.06 4.69 16.06
CA TYR A 190 -12.49 4.34 15.94
C TYR A 190 -13.45 5.12 16.85
N ASP A 191 -13.07 5.38 18.10
CA ASP A 191 -13.93 6.05 19.07
C ASP A 191 -13.81 7.58 19.00
N ASP A 192 -12.60 8.12 18.98
CA ASP A 192 -12.35 9.56 18.91
C ASP A 192 -12.05 10.04 17.48
N ILE A 193 -11.36 9.21 16.71
CA ILE A 193 -10.93 9.50 15.34
C ILE A 193 -11.20 8.31 14.43
N ALA A 194 -11.79 8.57 13.26
CA ALA A 194 -12.12 7.55 12.27
C ALA A 194 -10.87 6.80 11.78
N ALA A 195 -10.92 5.46 11.91
CA ALA A 195 -9.88 4.53 11.49
C ALA A 195 -10.46 3.37 10.66
N CYS A 196 -11.59 3.59 9.99
CA CYS A 196 -12.32 2.53 9.29
C CYS A 196 -11.83 2.29 7.85
N ALA A 197 -12.03 1.08 7.34
CA ALA A 197 -11.61 0.68 5.99
C ALA A 197 -12.28 1.44 4.83
N ILE A 198 -13.32 2.23 5.07
CA ILE A 198 -13.94 3.13 4.07
C ILE A 198 -13.70 4.61 4.37
N CYS A 199 -12.99 4.92 5.46
CA CYS A 199 -12.78 6.27 5.98
C CYS A 199 -11.53 6.91 5.37
N CYS A 200 -11.43 6.94 4.04
CA CYS A 200 -10.24 7.44 3.35
C CYS A 200 -10.13 8.95 3.42
N VAL A 201 -9.07 9.49 4.04
CA VAL A 201 -8.79 10.94 4.05
C VAL A 201 -7.78 11.35 2.98
N GLY A 202 -6.94 10.41 2.54
CA GLY A 202 -5.89 10.70 1.58
C GLY A 202 -5.00 9.49 1.28
N THR A 203 -3.81 9.79 0.76
CA THR A 203 -2.80 8.82 0.38
C THR A 203 -1.44 9.29 0.89
N VAL A 204 -0.73 8.41 1.58
CA VAL A 204 0.68 8.61 1.95
C VAL A 204 1.58 8.04 0.87
N ALA A 205 2.70 8.71 0.57
CA ALA A 205 3.68 8.27 -0.43
C ALA A 205 5.09 8.18 0.15
N PHE A 206 5.82 7.14 -0.26
CA PHE A 206 7.18 6.86 0.20
C PHE A 206 8.11 6.49 -0.96
N THR A 207 9.38 6.86 -0.80
CA THR A 207 10.50 6.40 -1.61
C THR A 207 11.56 5.78 -0.69
N GLY A 208 11.71 4.45 -0.75
CA GLY A 208 12.39 3.67 0.27
C GLY A 208 11.77 3.93 1.64
N ASP A 209 12.60 4.27 2.63
CA ASP A 209 12.16 4.62 3.98
C ASP A 209 11.81 6.11 4.14
N THR A 210 11.84 6.89 3.05
CA THR A 210 11.61 8.34 3.09
C THR A 210 10.16 8.65 2.79
N LEU A 211 9.48 9.30 3.74
CA LEU A 211 8.16 9.92 3.52
C LEU A 211 8.29 11.09 2.53
N ASP A 212 7.66 10.94 1.37
CA ASP A 212 7.60 11.98 0.35
C ASP A 212 6.52 13.03 0.67
N GLY A 213 5.40 12.57 1.26
CA GLY A 213 4.33 13.43 1.72
C GLY A 213 2.99 12.70 1.82
N VAL A 214 1.96 13.47 2.17
CA VAL A 214 0.58 12.99 2.23
C VAL A 214 -0.29 13.85 1.32
N THR A 215 -0.97 13.22 0.37
CA THR A 215 -1.96 13.89 -0.46
C THR A 215 -3.36 13.69 0.14
N LEU A 216 -3.96 14.79 0.60
CA LEU A 216 -5.32 14.83 1.11
C LEU A 216 -6.31 15.13 -0.02
N GLY A 217 -7.51 14.58 0.10
CA GLY A 217 -8.53 14.65 -0.95
C GLY A 217 -8.22 13.64 -2.05
N MET A 218 -8.96 12.54 -2.05
CA MET A 218 -8.83 11.51 -3.07
C MET A 218 -9.72 11.83 -4.27
N GLU A 219 -9.21 11.58 -5.48
CA GLU A 219 -10.03 11.62 -6.68
C GLU A 219 -11.09 10.50 -6.59
N GLY A 220 -12.35 10.86 -6.31
CA GLY A 220 -13.45 9.92 -6.08
C GLY A 220 -13.64 9.44 -4.63
N GLY A 221 -12.85 9.91 -3.67
CA GLY A 221 -13.07 9.64 -2.24
C GLY A 221 -14.15 10.53 -1.60
N PRO A 222 -14.46 10.35 -0.30
CA PRO A 222 -15.42 11.22 0.38
C PRO A 222 -14.94 12.66 0.30
N THR A 223 -15.69 13.49 -0.42
CA THR A 223 -15.51 14.94 -0.51
C THR A 223 -16.07 15.66 0.72
N GLN A 224 -16.35 14.91 1.79
CA GLN A 224 -17.12 15.34 2.94
C GLN A 224 -16.36 15.00 4.23
N PRO A 225 -16.50 15.83 5.27
CA PRO A 225 -15.96 15.53 6.59
C PRO A 225 -16.52 14.21 7.14
N PHE A 226 -15.78 13.58 8.05
CA PHE A 226 -16.20 12.37 8.76
C PHE A 226 -17.13 12.68 9.94
N SER A 227 -17.28 13.96 10.27
CA SER A 227 -18.14 14.50 11.30
C SER A 227 -19.14 15.51 10.73
N GLU A 228 -20.22 15.73 11.48
CA GLU A 228 -21.22 16.73 11.12
C GLU A 228 -20.70 18.16 11.35
N PRO A 229 -21.16 19.15 10.56
CA PRO A 229 -20.78 20.55 10.77
C PRO A 229 -21.08 21.03 12.19
N GLY A 230 -20.05 21.53 12.89
CA GLY A 230 -20.17 22.01 14.27
C GLY A 230 -19.91 20.96 15.33
N ASP A 231 -19.53 19.74 14.95
CA ASP A 231 -19.01 18.75 15.89
C ASP A 231 -17.75 19.29 16.60
N THR A 232 -17.76 19.15 17.93
CA THR A 232 -16.69 19.61 18.83
C THR A 232 -15.81 18.46 19.33
N SER A 233 -16.07 17.24 18.85
CA SER A 233 -15.22 16.06 19.07
C SER A 233 -13.81 16.28 18.50
N PRO A 234 -12.83 15.46 18.91
CA PRO A 234 -11.52 15.42 18.27
C PRO A 234 -11.61 15.25 16.75
N GLN A 235 -12.49 14.37 16.24
CA GLN A 235 -12.74 14.20 14.81
C GLN A 235 -13.25 15.50 14.16
N GLY A 236 -14.26 16.15 14.75
CA GLY A 236 -14.80 17.41 14.24
C GLY A 236 -13.76 18.51 14.13
N CYS A 237 -12.88 18.60 15.13
CA CYS A 237 -11.78 19.54 15.11
C CYS A 237 -10.72 19.19 14.06
N LEU A 238 -10.36 17.91 13.89
CA LEU A 238 -9.45 17.46 12.82
C LEU A 238 -10.02 17.77 11.43
N ASP A 239 -11.28 17.47 11.19
CA ASP A 239 -11.96 17.76 9.91
C ASP A 239 -11.94 19.25 9.57
N ALA A 240 -12.10 20.12 10.58
CA ALA A 240 -11.95 21.56 10.43
C ALA A 240 -10.51 21.97 10.11
N LEU A 241 -9.50 21.38 10.76
CA LEU A 241 -8.08 21.64 10.46
C LEU A 241 -7.69 21.24 9.04
N ILE A 242 -8.25 20.13 8.55
CA ILE A 242 -8.07 19.64 7.18
C ILE A 242 -8.78 20.58 6.19
N LYS A 243 -10.01 21.01 6.52
CA LYS A 243 -10.77 21.99 5.74
C LYS A 243 -10.04 23.32 5.60
N ASP A 244 -9.50 23.85 6.69
CA ASP A 244 -8.80 25.14 6.73
C ASP A 244 -7.58 25.16 5.78
N ARG A 245 -7.04 23.98 5.44
CA ARG A 245 -5.94 23.81 4.48
C ARG A 245 -6.40 23.65 3.02
N GLY A 246 -7.71 23.53 2.80
CA GLY A 246 -8.34 23.46 1.47
C GLY A 246 -8.50 22.04 0.90
N ALA A 247 -8.28 20.99 1.71
CA ALA A 247 -8.31 19.59 1.24
C ALA A 247 -9.71 19.09 0.82
N TRP A 248 -10.79 19.71 1.31
CA TRP A 248 -12.16 19.33 0.93
C TRP A 248 -12.62 19.93 -0.39
N ASP A 249 -12.00 21.03 -0.83
CA ASP A 249 -12.34 21.70 -2.09
C ASP A 249 -11.49 21.20 -3.25
N LYS A 250 -10.28 20.69 -2.95
CA LYS A 250 -9.32 20.18 -3.93
C LYS A 250 -8.29 19.28 -3.25
N SER A 251 -7.65 18.43 -4.05
CA SER A 251 -6.50 17.67 -3.57
C SER A 251 -5.33 18.60 -3.21
N ILE A 252 -4.71 18.37 -2.05
CA ILE A 252 -3.51 19.08 -1.58
C ILE A 252 -2.49 18.08 -1.08
N THR A 253 -1.20 18.36 -1.29
CA THR A 253 -0.11 17.55 -0.73
C THR A 253 0.54 18.29 0.42
N LEU A 254 0.60 17.63 1.57
CA LEU A 254 1.31 18.06 2.77
C LEU A 254 2.70 17.42 2.77
N ASP A 255 3.74 18.25 2.80
CA ASP A 255 5.09 17.80 3.09
C ASP A 255 5.28 17.57 4.60
N ARG A 256 6.48 17.14 5.01
CA ARG A 256 6.79 16.86 6.42
C ARG A 256 6.57 18.07 7.34
N ALA A 257 6.86 19.28 6.88
CA ALA A 257 6.67 20.48 7.70
C ALA A 257 5.17 20.78 7.88
N ALA A 258 4.40 20.73 6.79
CA ALA A 258 2.94 20.94 6.83
C ALA A 258 2.21 19.85 7.64
N LEU A 259 2.70 18.62 7.60
CA LEU A 259 2.24 17.52 8.44
C LEU A 259 2.52 17.78 9.92
N SER A 260 3.75 18.14 10.28
CA SER A 260 4.09 18.50 11.67
C SER A 260 3.23 19.65 12.18
N ASP A 261 3.02 20.69 11.37
CA ASP A 261 2.15 21.82 11.69
C ASP A 261 0.68 21.40 11.88
N LEU A 262 0.20 20.40 11.14
CA LEU A 262 -1.13 19.81 11.34
C LEU A 262 -1.23 19.08 12.68
N GLY A 263 -0.25 18.23 12.99
CA GLY A 263 -0.21 17.48 14.25
C GLY A 263 -0.15 18.40 15.47
N GLN A 264 0.72 19.42 15.45
CA GLN A 264 0.82 20.41 16.52
C GLN A 264 -0.47 21.24 16.66
N ALA A 265 -1.10 21.61 15.54
CA ALA A 265 -2.38 22.30 15.59
C ALA A 265 -3.48 21.42 16.21
N PHE A 266 -3.49 20.12 15.92
CA PHE A 266 -4.41 19.17 16.53
C PHE A 266 -4.22 19.09 18.05
N LEU A 267 -2.98 18.85 18.53
CA LEU A 267 -2.68 18.80 19.96
C LEU A 267 -3.10 20.08 20.70
N ALA A 268 -2.89 21.24 20.09
CA ALA A 268 -3.16 22.53 20.71
C ALA A 268 -4.66 22.92 20.72
N ARG A 269 -5.44 22.45 19.73
CA ARG A 269 -6.81 22.94 19.48
C ARG A 269 -7.90 21.89 19.70
N CYS A 270 -7.59 20.61 19.48
CA CYS A 270 -8.58 19.55 19.39
C CYS A 270 -8.66 18.69 20.65
N LEU A 271 -7.66 18.75 21.52
CA LEU A 271 -7.67 18.06 22.79
C LEU A 271 -8.19 18.97 23.92
N PRO A 272 -8.99 18.45 24.85
CA PRO A 272 -9.37 19.21 26.03
C PRO A 272 -8.12 19.64 26.80
N LYS A 273 -8.12 20.86 27.32
CA LYS A 273 -7.06 21.32 28.22
C LYS A 273 -7.07 20.44 29.46
N GLN A 274 -6.02 19.65 29.65
CA GLN A 274 -5.76 18.91 30.89
C GLN A 274 -5.46 19.88 32.04
#